data_AF-W6NM57-F1
#
_entry.id   AF-W6NM57-F1
#
_cell.length_a   1.000
_cell.length_b   1.000
_cell.length_c   1.000
_cell.angle_alpha   90.00
_cell.angle_beta   90.00
_cell.angle_gamma   90.00
#
_symmetry.space_group_name_H-M   'P 1'
#
loop_
_entity.id
_entity.type
_entity.pdbx_description
1 polymer ?
#
loop_
_entity_poly.entity_id
_entity_poly.type
_entity_poly.pdbx_seq_one_letter_code
_entity_poly.pdbx_strand_id
1 'polypeptide(L)'
;MITSTVDVDTTDILFIASGAFSKLEQIVARRIDQRVLGFGTTYANLTEDLSSNDETIAAEKRNEVLKQTEPSDLIQFGMVPELVGRFPVLVPFHALDEKMLIRVLEEPRNSLISQAQRFFAMDNIQLRFTREAINELARRAAQRKTGARALRSILENVLLQAKFECPGTGVQTVVITGATVRGESDYMTSDSNSDSIVPTDLPGPE
;
A
#
# COMPACT_ATOMS: atom_id res chain seq x y z
N MET A 1 47.30 -16.03 0.02
CA MET A 1 46.25 -15.12 -0.49
C MET A 1 46.05 -14.04 0.55
N ILE A 2 46.52 -12.82 0.29
CA ILE A 2 46.35 -11.68 1.18
C ILE A 2 44.98 -11.10 0.86
N THR A 3 44.00 -11.30 1.73
CA THR A 3 42.72 -10.60 1.62
C THR A 3 42.97 -9.16 2.04
N SER A 4 43.34 -8.30 1.10
CA SER A 4 43.51 -6.87 1.34
C SER A 4 42.14 -6.25 1.60
N THR A 5 41.84 -5.95 2.86
CA THR A 5 40.68 -5.13 3.22
C THR A 5 40.96 -3.69 2.79
N VAL A 6 40.04 -3.10 2.05
CA VAL A 6 40.11 -1.68 1.65
C VAL A 6 39.38 -0.89 2.72
N ASP A 7 40.07 0.05 3.35
CA ASP A 7 39.46 0.98 4.28
C ASP A 7 38.68 2.03 3.49
N VAL A 8 37.41 2.21 3.84
CA VAL A 8 36.51 3.18 3.20
C VAL A 8 36.09 4.19 4.25
N ASP A 9 36.38 5.47 3.99
CA ASP A 9 35.86 6.57 4.80
C ASP A 9 34.37 6.78 4.52
N THR A 10 33.57 6.87 5.57
CA THR A 10 32.11 7.00 5.51
C THR A 10 31.61 8.40 5.85
N THR A 11 32.52 9.37 6.04
CA THR A 11 32.19 10.75 6.48
C THR A 11 31.17 11.43 5.57
N ASP A 12 31.30 11.27 4.24
CA ASP A 12 30.43 11.91 3.23
C ASP A 12 29.32 11.00 2.70
N ILE A 13 29.08 9.85 3.34
CA ILE A 13 28.01 8.94 2.94
C ILE A 13 26.70 9.38 3.60
N LEU A 14 25.68 9.62 2.78
CA LEU A 14 24.32 9.87 3.27
C LEU A 14 23.71 8.58 3.81
N PHE A 15 23.35 8.58 5.09
CA PHE A 15 22.62 7.48 5.71
C PHE A 15 21.13 7.79 5.79
N ILE A 16 20.30 6.93 5.21
CA ILE A 16 18.84 6.96 5.34
C ILE A 16 18.42 5.67 6.04
N ALA A 17 17.82 5.81 7.22
CA ALA A 17 17.24 4.71 7.97
C ALA A 17 15.72 4.84 7.99
N SER A 18 15.01 3.74 7.80
CA SER A 18 13.55 3.68 7.85
C SER A 18 13.11 2.44 8.59
N GLY A 19 12.02 2.54 9.36
CA GLY A 19 11.45 1.43 10.11
C GLY A 19 9.98 1.66 10.41
N ALA A 20 9.30 0.58 10.82
CA ALA A 20 7.92 0.65 11.29
C ALA A 20 7.91 0.72 12.82
N PHE A 21 7.48 1.86 13.36
CA PHE A 21 7.46 2.14 14.79
C PHE A 21 6.02 2.04 15.33
N SER A 22 5.55 0.81 15.54
CA SER A 22 4.19 0.56 16.02
C SER A 22 3.98 1.16 17.42
N LYS A 23 2.87 1.88 17.64
CA LYS A 23 2.51 2.53 18.91
C LYS A 23 3.38 3.74 19.29
N LEU A 24 4.26 4.22 18.41
CA LEU A 24 4.97 5.47 18.63
C LEU A 24 3.99 6.64 18.79
N GLU A 25 2.87 6.61 18.06
CA GLU A 25 1.78 7.58 18.17
C GLU A 25 1.24 7.71 19.61
N GLN A 26 1.23 6.63 20.40
CA GLN A 26 0.73 6.67 21.78
C GLN A 26 1.73 7.38 22.71
N ILE A 27 3.03 7.19 22.46
CA ILE A 27 4.10 7.84 23.22
C ILE A 27 4.06 9.35 22.95
N VAL A 28 3.96 9.72 21.67
CA VAL A 28 3.88 11.12 21.24
C VAL A 28 2.61 11.79 21.77
N ALA A 29 1.45 11.13 21.68
CA ALA A 29 0.19 11.65 22.21
C ALA A 29 0.26 11.88 23.72
N ARG A 30 0.81 10.92 24.48
CA ARG A 30 0.97 11.05 25.93
C ARG A 30 1.84 12.24 26.32
N ARG A 31 2.92 12.50 25.57
CA ARG A 31 3.78 13.66 25.80
C ARG A 31 3.03 14.97 25.56
N ILE A 32 2.25 15.04 24.47
CA ILE A 32 1.44 16.21 24.15
C ILE A 32 0.39 16.44 25.24
N ASP A 33 -0.35 15.40 25.64
CA ASP A 33 -1.37 15.47 26.70
C ASP A 33 -0.77 15.93 28.05
N GLN A 34 0.42 15.45 28.43
CA GLN A 34 1.11 15.86 29.65
C GLN A 34 1.51 17.35 29.66
N ARG A 35 1.85 17.92 28.50
CA ARG A 35 2.16 19.36 28.37
C ARG A 35 0.92 20.23 28.59
N VAL A 36 -0.26 19.74 28.21
CA VAL A 36 -1.54 20.47 28.28
C VAL A 36 -2.09 20.55 29.71
N LEU A 37 -1.89 19.51 30.54
CA LEU A 37 -2.32 19.49 31.94
C LEU A 37 -1.76 20.66 32.79
N GLY A 38 -0.66 21.29 32.39
CA GLY A 38 -0.05 22.44 33.07
C GLY A 38 -0.57 23.83 32.66
N PHE A 39 -1.32 23.95 31.56
CA PHE A 39 -1.89 25.19 31.05
C PHE A 39 -3.32 24.93 30.58
N GLY A 40 -4.30 25.26 31.44
CA GLY A 40 -5.72 24.92 31.29
C GLY A 40 -6.34 25.23 29.91
N THR A 41 -6.24 24.28 28.99
CA THR A 41 -6.79 24.34 27.64
C THR A 41 -7.45 23.01 27.29
N THR A 42 -8.53 23.11 26.50
CA THR A 42 -9.56 22.10 26.21
C THR A 42 -9.10 20.94 25.30
N TYR A 43 -7.80 20.66 25.19
CA TYR A 43 -7.31 19.50 24.43
C TYR A 43 -7.38 18.25 25.32
N ALA A 44 -8.59 17.87 25.70
CA ALA A 44 -8.83 16.66 26.45
C ALA A 44 -8.70 15.44 25.51
N ASN A 45 -7.70 14.60 25.80
CA ASN A 45 -7.62 13.18 25.47
C ASN A 45 -7.32 12.78 24.00
N LEU A 46 -6.19 13.24 23.44
CA LEU A 46 -5.65 12.69 22.19
C LEU A 46 -5.46 11.16 22.28
N THR A 47 -5.11 10.67 23.47
CA THR A 47 -4.96 9.23 23.74
C THR A 47 -6.26 8.43 23.61
N GLU A 48 -7.42 8.99 24.02
CA GLU A 48 -8.74 8.34 23.83
C GLU A 48 -9.20 8.45 22.37
N ASP A 49 -8.89 9.57 21.72
CA ASP A 49 -9.21 9.84 20.33
C ASP A 49 -8.50 8.92 19.33
N LEU A 50 -7.30 8.41 19.65
CA LEU A 50 -6.60 7.40 18.85
C LEU A 50 -7.31 6.04 18.81
N SER A 51 -8.32 5.85 19.66
CA SER A 51 -9.16 4.65 19.79
C SER A 51 -10.60 4.83 19.28
N SER A 52 -10.88 5.91 18.54
CA SER A 52 -12.21 6.17 17.98
C SER A 52 -12.71 5.00 17.10
N ASN A 53 -14.01 4.70 17.18
CA ASN A 53 -14.66 3.62 16.43
C ASN A 53 -14.58 3.80 14.89
N ASP A 54 -14.35 5.02 14.42
CA ASP A 54 -14.11 5.31 13.02
C ASP A 54 -12.60 5.30 12.72
N GLU A 55 -12.17 4.30 11.94
CA GLU A 55 -10.76 4.11 11.58
C GLU A 55 -10.24 5.25 10.69
N THR A 56 -11.10 5.93 9.92
CA THR A 56 -10.66 7.05 9.07
C THR A 56 -10.24 8.25 9.91
N ILE A 57 -11.06 8.62 10.88
CA ILE A 57 -10.75 9.70 11.83
C ILE A 57 -9.55 9.32 12.71
N ALA A 58 -9.47 8.06 13.15
CA ALA A 58 -8.32 7.59 13.92
C ALA A 58 -7.01 7.66 13.13
N ALA A 59 -7.03 7.32 11.83
CA ALA A 59 -5.86 7.38 10.96
C ALA A 59 -5.38 8.83 10.73
N GLU A 60 -6.29 9.77 10.49
CA GLU A 60 -5.95 11.19 10.35
C GLU A 60 -5.31 11.74 11.63
N LYS A 61 -5.89 11.47 12.79
CA LYS A 61 -5.33 11.89 14.08
C LYS A 61 -3.98 11.25 14.36
N ARG A 62 -3.79 9.95 14.05
CA ARG A 62 -2.48 9.29 14.13
C ARG A 62 -1.44 10.01 13.27
N ASN A 63 -1.81 10.38 12.04
CA ASN A 63 -0.93 11.09 11.13
C ASN A 63 -0.54 12.47 11.69
N GLU A 64 -1.47 13.20 12.29
CA GLU A 64 -1.20 14.51 12.92
C GLU A 64 -0.28 14.40 14.14
N VAL A 65 -0.51 13.40 14.99
CA VAL A 65 0.34 13.13 16.16
C VAL A 65 1.75 12.77 15.70
N LEU A 66 1.90 11.87 14.73
CA LEU A 66 3.22 11.46 14.22
C LEU A 66 4.02 12.61 13.60
N LYS A 67 3.37 13.63 13.03
CA LYS A 67 4.06 14.84 12.52
C LYS A 67 4.79 15.62 13.62
N GLN A 68 4.38 15.47 14.88
CA GLN A 68 4.99 16.13 16.02
C GLN A 68 6.04 15.26 16.72
N THR A 69 6.50 14.17 16.10
CA THR A 69 7.50 13.27 16.71
C THR A 69 8.82 14.02 16.95
N GLU A 70 9.37 13.86 18.15
CA GLU A 70 10.68 14.38 18.53
C GLU A 70 11.66 13.21 18.81
N PRO A 71 12.98 13.46 18.77
CA PRO A 71 13.99 12.47 19.13
C PRO A 71 13.80 11.79 20.49
N SER A 72 13.27 12.52 21.48
CA SER A 72 12.97 11.97 22.82
C SER A 72 11.94 10.85 22.79
N ASP A 73 10.99 10.90 21.86
CA ASP A 73 9.95 9.88 21.74
C ASP A 73 10.54 8.55 21.23
N LEU A 74 11.54 8.63 20.34
CA LEU A 74 12.27 7.46 19.86
C LEU A 74 13.12 6.84 20.97
N ILE A 75 13.72 7.66 21.84
CA ILE A 75 14.46 7.16 23.01
C ILE A 75 13.49 6.47 23.98
N GLN A 76 12.34 7.07 24.26
CA GLN A 76 11.31 6.46 25.10
C GLN A 76 10.72 5.18 24.48
N PHE A 77 10.66 5.10 23.15
CA PHE A 77 10.29 3.90 22.41
C PHE A 77 11.32 2.77 22.57
N GLY A 78 12.57 3.08 22.91
CA GLY A 78 13.64 2.12 23.18
C GLY A 78 14.87 2.25 22.27
N MET A 79 14.95 3.30 21.45
CA MET A 79 16.16 3.58 20.67
C MET A 79 17.28 4.13 21.56
N VAL A 80 18.52 3.74 21.25
CA VAL A 80 19.71 4.21 21.97
C VAL A 80 19.96 5.69 21.64
N PRO A 81 20.17 6.58 22.63
CA PRO A 81 20.34 8.03 22.42
C PRO A 81 21.45 8.38 21.43
N GLU A 82 22.58 7.66 21.48
CA GLU A 82 23.73 7.85 20.60
C GLU A 82 23.40 7.59 19.14
N LEU A 83 22.48 6.64 18.88
CA LEU A 83 22.01 6.34 17.53
C LEU A 83 21.06 7.44 17.06
N VAL A 84 20.09 7.83 17.89
CA VAL A 84 19.13 8.89 17.55
C VAL A 84 19.85 10.22 17.30
N GLY A 85 20.91 10.52 18.06
CA GLY A 85 21.74 11.72 17.84
C GLY A 85 22.45 11.77 16.49
N ARG A 86 22.67 10.62 15.83
CA ARG A 86 23.21 10.56 14.45
C ARG A 86 22.15 10.77 13.37
N PHE A 87 20.87 10.74 13.72
CA PHE A 87 19.74 10.96 12.81
C PHE A 87 18.91 12.19 13.26
N PRO A 88 19.42 13.42 13.07
CA PRO A 88 18.73 14.64 13.54
C PRO A 88 17.49 14.99 12.72
N VAL A 89 17.34 14.43 11.51
CA VAL A 89 16.20 14.68 10.63
C VAL A 89 15.24 13.49 10.71
N LEU A 90 14.04 13.74 11.23
CA LEU A 90 12.95 12.76 11.30
C LEU A 90 11.89 13.08 10.26
N VAL A 91 11.48 12.06 9.50
CA VAL A 91 10.43 12.18 8.47
C VAL A 91 9.34 11.16 8.77
N PRO A 92 8.26 11.56 9.46
CA PRO A 92 7.13 10.66 9.71
C PRO A 92 6.34 10.43 8.43
N PHE A 93 5.97 9.17 8.19
CA PHE A 93 5.09 8.78 7.09
C PHE A 93 3.64 8.69 7.58
N HIS A 94 2.71 9.03 6.69
CA HIS A 94 1.28 8.90 6.92
C HIS A 94 0.80 7.53 6.45
N ALA A 95 -0.33 7.07 6.99
CA ALA A 95 -1.00 5.88 6.52
C ALA A 95 -1.44 6.02 5.05
N LEU A 96 -1.46 4.89 4.33
CA LEU A 96 -1.92 4.84 2.93
C LEU A 96 -3.45 4.86 2.89
N ASP A 97 -4.01 5.93 2.35
CA ASP A 97 -5.45 6.03 2.08
C ASP A 97 -5.85 5.34 0.78
N GLU A 98 -7.15 5.03 0.61
CA GLU A 98 -7.69 4.42 -0.61
C GLU A 98 -7.30 5.20 -1.87
N LYS A 99 -7.37 6.55 -1.82
CA LYS A 99 -6.93 7.41 -2.93
C LYS A 99 -5.46 7.24 -3.25
N MET A 100 -4.60 7.10 -2.24
CA MET A 100 -3.17 6.90 -2.46
C MET A 100 -2.88 5.50 -3.02
N LEU A 101 -3.62 4.48 -2.59
CA LEU A 101 -3.51 3.13 -3.15
C LEU A 101 -3.89 3.10 -4.65
N ILE A 102 -4.93 3.84 -5.06
CA ILE A 102 -5.27 4.01 -6.48
C ILE A 102 -4.11 4.65 -7.24
N ARG A 103 -3.52 5.72 -6.71
CA ARG A 103 -2.35 6.37 -7.33
C ARG A 103 -1.18 5.40 -7.48
N VAL A 104 -0.90 4.57 -6.47
CA VAL A 104 0.14 3.53 -6.53
C VAL A 104 -0.14 2.48 -7.62
N LEU A 105 -1.41 2.16 -7.87
CA LEU A 105 -1.82 1.22 -8.93
C LEU A 105 -1.65 1.79 -10.35
N GLU A 106 -1.79 3.11 -10.54
CA GLU A 106 -1.87 3.73 -11.87
C GLU A 106 -0.68 4.62 -12.24
N GLU A 107 -0.28 5.55 -11.37
CA GLU A 107 0.63 6.66 -11.72
C GLU A 107 2.12 6.29 -11.91
N PRO A 108 2.71 5.37 -11.12
CA PRO A 108 4.13 5.05 -11.28
C PRO A 108 4.44 4.46 -12.66
N ARG A 109 5.58 4.82 -13.25
CA ARG A 109 6.04 4.27 -14.55
C ARG A 109 6.12 2.73 -14.56
N ASN A 110 6.37 2.13 -13.39
CA ASN A 110 6.31 0.70 -13.16
C ASN A 110 5.22 0.36 -12.15
N SER A 111 4.00 0.86 -12.37
CA SER A 111 2.84 0.56 -11.53
C SER A 111 2.46 -0.92 -11.60
N LEU A 112 1.69 -1.40 -10.61
CA LEU A 112 1.25 -2.80 -10.58
C LEU A 112 0.38 -3.16 -11.80
N ILE A 113 -0.46 -2.23 -12.26
CA ILE A 113 -1.25 -2.41 -13.49
C ILE A 113 -0.33 -2.46 -14.71
N SER A 114 0.65 -1.56 -14.81
CA SER A 114 1.61 -1.56 -15.92
C SER A 114 2.42 -2.86 -15.98
N GLN A 115 2.82 -3.40 -14.83
CA GLN A 115 3.51 -4.69 -14.74
C GLN A 115 2.61 -5.85 -15.18
N ALA A 116 1.34 -5.87 -14.74
CA ALA A 116 0.37 -6.88 -15.16
C ALA A 116 0.09 -6.81 -16.67
N GLN A 117 -0.09 -5.61 -17.22
CA GLN A 117 -0.29 -5.41 -18.65
C GLN A 117 0.91 -5.89 -19.47
N ARG A 118 2.14 -5.60 -19.04
CA ARG A 118 3.34 -6.10 -19.70
C ARG A 118 3.43 -7.63 -19.65
N PHE A 119 3.00 -8.25 -18.56
CA PHE A 119 2.98 -9.71 -18.44
C PHE A 119 2.05 -10.34 -19.48
N PHE A 120 0.79 -9.89 -19.58
CA PHE A 120 -0.15 -10.38 -20.60
C PHE A 120 0.28 -10.03 -22.04
N ALA A 121 0.94 -8.89 -22.23
CA ALA A 121 1.46 -8.50 -23.54
C ALA A 121 2.55 -9.45 -24.07
N MET A 122 3.24 -10.21 -23.20
CA MET A 122 4.19 -11.25 -23.65
C MET A 122 3.48 -12.37 -24.41
N ASP A 123 2.22 -12.63 -24.07
CA ASP A 123 1.35 -13.61 -24.73
C ASP A 123 0.46 -12.99 -25.83
N ASN A 124 0.76 -11.74 -26.23
CA ASN A 124 -0.04 -10.93 -27.17
C ASN A 124 -1.48 -10.63 -26.71
N ILE A 125 -1.72 -10.62 -25.39
CA ILE A 125 -3.04 -10.33 -24.81
C ILE A 125 -3.06 -8.90 -24.25
N GLN A 126 -4.07 -8.11 -24.61
CA GLN A 126 -4.31 -6.79 -24.01
C GLN A 126 -5.07 -6.92 -22.69
N LEU A 127 -4.49 -6.47 -21.58
CA LEU A 127 -5.16 -6.41 -20.29
C LEU A 127 -5.72 -5.01 -20.00
N ARG A 128 -7.01 -4.92 -19.70
CA ARG A 128 -7.71 -3.68 -19.34
C ARG A 128 -8.38 -3.81 -17.98
N PHE A 129 -8.37 -2.73 -17.23
CA PHE A 129 -9.07 -2.61 -15.95
C PHE A 129 -10.13 -1.51 -16.06
N THR A 130 -11.33 -1.78 -15.57
CA THR A 130 -12.32 -0.71 -15.40
C THR A 130 -11.98 0.16 -14.19
N ARG A 131 -12.47 1.41 -14.16
CA ARG A 131 -12.23 2.30 -13.02
C ARG A 131 -12.76 1.71 -11.71
N GLU A 132 -13.90 1.01 -11.79
CA GLU A 132 -14.50 0.31 -10.66
C GLU A 132 -13.60 -0.82 -10.13
N ALA A 133 -12.94 -1.58 -11.01
CA ALA A 133 -11.99 -2.61 -10.61
C ALA A 133 -10.82 -2.03 -9.79
N ILE A 134 -10.29 -0.89 -10.23
CA ILE A 134 -9.17 -0.22 -9.57
C ILE A 134 -9.58 0.30 -8.19
N ASN A 135 -10.76 0.92 -8.09
CA ASN A 135 -11.31 1.37 -6.82
C ASN A 135 -11.54 0.18 -5.86
N GLU A 136 -12.11 -0.92 -6.35
CA GLU A 136 -12.38 -2.11 -5.53
C GLU A 136 -11.08 -2.78 -5.04
N LEU A 137 -10.04 -2.84 -5.89
CA LEU A 137 -8.71 -3.31 -5.50
C LEU A 137 -8.12 -2.47 -4.37
N ALA A 138 -8.22 -1.15 -4.47
CA ALA A 138 -7.75 -0.22 -3.44
C ALA A 138 -8.53 -0.38 -2.13
N ARG A 139 -9.87 -0.48 -2.21
CA ARG A 139 -10.74 -0.72 -1.05
C ARG A 139 -10.42 -2.02 -0.33
N ARG A 140 -10.28 -3.12 -1.07
CA ARG A 140 -9.89 -4.43 -0.49
C ARG A 140 -8.51 -4.40 0.15
N ALA A 141 -7.55 -3.68 -0.44
CA ALA A 141 -6.21 -3.54 0.14
C ALA A 141 -6.23 -2.71 1.44
N ALA A 142 -7.03 -1.64 1.49
CA ALA A 142 -7.22 -0.83 2.70
C ALA A 142 -7.79 -1.67 3.85
N GLN A 143 -8.79 -2.52 3.59
CA GLN A 143 -9.38 -3.42 4.59
C GLN A 143 -8.38 -4.42 5.17
N ARG A 144 -7.38 -4.87 4.39
CA ARG A 144 -6.37 -5.82 4.84
C ARG A 144 -5.24 -5.20 5.68
N LYS A 145 -5.27 -3.89 5.97
CA LYS A 145 -4.34 -3.15 6.86
C LYS A 145 -2.84 -3.39 6.60
N THR A 146 -2.47 -3.84 5.41
CA THR A 146 -1.09 -4.20 5.02
C THR A 146 -0.53 -3.26 3.93
N GLY A 147 -1.26 -2.18 3.63
CA GLY A 147 -0.85 -1.12 2.72
C GLY A 147 -0.61 -1.61 1.29
N ALA A 148 0.37 -1.00 0.60
CA ALA A 148 0.68 -1.30 -0.79
C ALA A 148 1.18 -2.74 -1.03
N ARG A 149 1.68 -3.43 0.00
CA ARG A 149 2.09 -4.84 -0.12
C ARG A 149 0.89 -5.76 -0.39
N ALA A 150 -0.27 -5.44 0.17
CA ALA A 150 -1.50 -6.20 -0.04
C ALA A 150 -1.99 -6.10 -1.50
N LEU A 151 -1.82 -4.92 -2.12
CA LEU A 151 -2.29 -4.66 -3.50
C LEU A 151 -1.75 -5.70 -4.48
N ARG A 152 -0.46 -6.01 -4.40
CA ARG A 152 0.15 -7.00 -5.31
C ARG A 152 -0.47 -8.38 -5.14
N SER A 153 -0.63 -8.85 -3.90
CA SER A 153 -1.23 -10.15 -3.63
C SER A 153 -2.69 -10.22 -4.08
N ILE A 154 -3.48 -9.17 -3.85
CA ILE A 154 -4.88 -9.13 -4.29
C ILE A 154 -4.94 -9.14 -5.82
N LEU A 155 -4.11 -8.33 -6.48
CA LEU A 155 -4.06 -8.28 -7.95
C LEU A 155 -3.65 -9.62 -8.55
N GLU A 156 -2.62 -10.27 -8.00
CA GLU A 156 -2.17 -11.58 -8.47
C GLU A 156 -3.25 -12.65 -8.31
N ASN A 157 -4.02 -12.63 -7.22
CA ASN A 157 -5.15 -13.54 -7.03
C ASN A 157 -6.27 -13.30 -8.06
N VAL A 158 -6.65 -12.04 -8.31
CA VAL A 158 -7.69 -11.70 -9.29
C VAL A 158 -7.29 -12.12 -10.71
N LEU A 159 -6.01 -11.97 -11.04
CA LEU A 159 -5.49 -12.33 -12.37
C LEU A 159 -5.14 -13.81 -12.50
N LEU A 160 -5.21 -14.61 -11.43
CA LEU A 160 -4.70 -15.98 -11.42
C LEU A 160 -5.38 -16.86 -12.47
N GLN A 161 -6.72 -16.81 -12.53
CA GLN A 161 -7.52 -17.60 -13.46
C GLN A 161 -7.26 -17.19 -14.91
N ALA A 162 -7.30 -15.87 -15.20
CA ALA A 162 -6.99 -15.34 -16.53
C ALA A 162 -5.56 -15.68 -17.00
N LYS A 163 -4.58 -15.70 -16.08
CA LYS A 163 -3.21 -16.10 -16.41
C LYS A 163 -3.07 -17.58 -16.76
N PHE A 164 -3.96 -18.44 -16.25
CA PHE A 164 -3.93 -19.87 -16.52
C PHE A 164 -4.69 -20.24 -17.81
N GLU A 165 -5.81 -19.57 -18.07
CA GLU A 165 -6.75 -19.94 -19.14
C GLU A 165 -6.56 -19.17 -20.46
N CYS A 166 -6.07 -17.92 -20.42
CA CYS A 166 -5.95 -17.11 -21.63
C CYS A 166 -4.75 -17.46 -22.54
N PRO A 167 -3.58 -17.91 -22.04
CA PRO A 167 -2.47 -18.25 -22.92
C PRO A 167 -2.82 -19.42 -23.87
N GLY A 168 -2.70 -19.19 -25.18
CA GLY A 168 -2.91 -20.22 -26.21
C GLY A 168 -4.35 -20.44 -26.65
N THR A 169 -5.34 -19.71 -26.12
CA THR A 169 -6.77 -19.85 -26.48
C THR A 169 -7.24 -18.90 -27.59
N GLY A 170 -6.38 -17.99 -28.05
CA GLY A 170 -6.70 -17.03 -29.13
C GLY A 170 -7.32 -15.71 -28.65
N VAL A 171 -7.47 -15.55 -27.34
CA VAL A 171 -7.98 -14.33 -26.69
C VAL A 171 -7.08 -13.14 -26.99
N GLN A 172 -7.67 -12.02 -27.44
CA GLN A 172 -6.92 -10.79 -27.71
C GLN A 172 -6.99 -9.77 -26.58
N THR A 173 -8.13 -9.68 -25.89
CA THR A 173 -8.31 -8.72 -24.80
C THR A 173 -8.97 -9.38 -23.59
N VAL A 174 -8.43 -9.09 -22.41
CA VAL A 174 -8.99 -9.44 -21.10
C VAL A 174 -9.37 -8.15 -20.38
N VAL A 175 -10.62 -8.08 -19.92
CA VAL A 175 -11.15 -6.93 -19.17
C VAL A 175 -11.53 -7.37 -17.76
N ILE A 176 -10.88 -6.75 -16.76
CA ILE A 176 -11.18 -6.96 -15.35
C ILE A 176 -12.14 -5.87 -14.87
N THR A 177 -13.27 -6.30 -14.30
CA THR A 177 -14.33 -5.41 -13.80
C THR A 177 -14.36 -5.38 -12.26
N GLY A 178 -15.14 -4.46 -11.68
CA GLY A 178 -15.36 -4.43 -10.24
C GLY A 178 -15.99 -5.71 -9.70
N ALA A 179 -16.90 -6.34 -10.46
CA ALA A 179 -17.53 -7.61 -10.10
C ALA A 179 -16.52 -8.76 -10.08
N THR A 180 -15.58 -8.78 -11.05
CA THR A 180 -14.46 -9.73 -11.06
C THR A 180 -13.57 -9.58 -9.84
N VAL A 181 -13.24 -8.34 -9.47
CA VAL A 181 -12.48 -8.09 -8.24
C VAL A 181 -13.27 -8.53 -7.01
N ARG A 182 -14.60 -8.40 -7.01
CA ARG A 182 -15.46 -8.86 -5.90
C ARG A 182 -15.60 -10.38 -5.82
N GLY A 183 -15.38 -11.10 -6.92
CA GLY A 183 -15.64 -12.54 -7.05
C GLY A 183 -17.11 -12.83 -7.36
N GLU A 184 -17.84 -11.85 -7.90
CA GLU A 184 -19.26 -11.96 -8.28
C GLU A 184 -19.44 -12.43 -9.73
N SER A 185 -18.44 -12.21 -10.58
CA SER A 185 -18.42 -12.61 -11.99
C SER A 185 -17.00 -12.96 -12.40
N ASP A 186 -16.84 -13.72 -13.48
CA ASP A 186 -15.53 -13.93 -14.08
C ASP A 186 -15.04 -12.67 -14.83
N TYR A 187 -13.83 -12.77 -15.38
CA TYR A 187 -13.26 -11.74 -16.25
C TYR A 187 -13.91 -11.82 -17.64
N MET A 188 -13.93 -10.70 -18.36
CA MET A 188 -14.51 -10.66 -19.71
C MET A 188 -13.40 -10.80 -20.75
N THR A 189 -13.66 -11.56 -21.82
CA THR A 189 -12.73 -11.70 -22.95
C THR A 189 -13.37 -11.17 -24.23
N SER A 190 -12.53 -10.74 -25.18
CA SER A 190 -12.96 -10.49 -26.55
C SER A 190 -12.01 -11.12 -27.55
N ASP A 191 -12.58 -11.86 -28.49
CA ASP A 191 -11.86 -12.49 -29.60
C ASP A 191 -12.10 -11.70 -30.89
N SER A 192 -11.09 -11.64 -31.75
CA SER A 192 -11.10 -10.91 -33.02
C SER A 192 -12.15 -11.35 -34.06
N ASN A 193 -13.02 -12.31 -33.74
CA ASN A 193 -14.06 -12.80 -34.65
C ASN A 193 -15.50 -12.52 -34.18
N SER A 194 -15.71 -11.77 -33.10
CA SER A 194 -17.03 -11.30 -32.68
C SER A 194 -16.90 -10.06 -31.79
N ASP A 195 -17.46 -8.94 -32.20
CA ASP A 195 -17.60 -7.69 -31.40
C ASP A 195 -18.49 -7.85 -30.15
N SER A 196 -18.80 -9.09 -29.73
CA SER A 196 -19.48 -9.37 -28.48
C SER A 196 -18.44 -9.52 -27.37
N ILE A 197 -18.50 -8.66 -26.36
CA ILE A 197 -17.87 -8.92 -25.07
C ILE A 197 -18.61 -10.13 -24.50
N VAL A 198 -17.98 -11.30 -24.53
CA VAL A 198 -18.58 -12.52 -24.00
C VAL A 198 -18.16 -12.60 -22.53
N PRO A 199 -19.08 -12.52 -21.55
CA PRO A 199 -18.79 -13.03 -20.22
C PRO A 199 -18.35 -14.47 -20.40
N THR A 200 -17.25 -14.89 -19.80
CA THR A 200 -16.85 -16.31 -19.81
C THR A 200 -17.83 -17.12 -18.96
N ASP A 201 -19.06 -17.28 -19.46
CA ASP A 201 -20.01 -18.29 -19.04
C ASP A 201 -19.72 -19.53 -19.89
N LEU A 202 -19.23 -20.58 -19.27
CA LEU A 202 -19.28 -21.92 -19.85
C LEU A 202 -20.27 -22.76 -19.07
N PRO A 203 -21.40 -23.14 -19.70
CA PRO A 203 -22.03 -24.42 -19.40
C PRO A 203 -22.15 -25.34 -20.64
N GLY A 204 -21.65 -26.58 -20.51
CA GLY A 204 -22.06 -27.80 -21.24
C GLY A 204 -21.26 -28.20 -22.50
N PRO A 205 -21.22 -29.50 -22.92
CA PRO A 205 -22.30 -30.50 -22.79
C PRO A 205 -21.92 -31.85 -22.14
N GLU A 206 -22.95 -32.51 -21.58
CA GLU A 206 -23.08 -33.91 -21.07
C GLU A 206 -22.03 -34.46 -20.08
#